data_AF-A0A252A2P3-F1
#
_entry.id   AF-A0A252A2P3-F1
#
_cell.length_a   1.000
_cell.length_b   1.000
_cell.length_c   1.000
_cell.angle_alpha   90.00
_cell.angle_beta   90.00
_cell.angle_gamma   90.00
#
_symmetry.space_group_name_H-M   'P 1'
#
loop_
_entity.id
_entity.type
_entity.pdbx_description
1 polymer ?
#
loop_
_entity_poly.entity_id
_entity_poly.type
_entity_poly.pdbx_seq_one_letter_code
_entity_poly.pdbx_strand_id
1 'polypeptide(L)' 'MTTQSENTRSSALPLMLSVSDAPKVFGMSRSHAYRLKEQGLIEMVKMGRATMIKTSTMLAYIASLPAMKPGQS' A
#
# COMPACT_ATOMS: atom_id res chain seq x y z
N MET A 1 -25.65 -11.79 32.70
CA MET A 1 -24.33 -12.04 32.09
C MET A 1 -24.48 -11.79 30.60
N THR A 2 -24.18 -10.59 30.14
CA THR A 2 -24.34 -10.22 28.73
C THR A 2 -22.97 -10.34 28.07
N THR A 3 -22.81 -11.33 27.20
CA THR A 3 -21.57 -11.59 26.48
C THR A 3 -21.24 -10.43 25.55
N GLN A 4 -19.98 -10.02 25.63
CA GLN A 4 -19.34 -8.97 24.87
C GLN A 4 -19.45 -9.21 23.36
N SER A 5 -19.75 -8.14 22.62
CA SER A 5 -19.49 -8.09 21.17
C SER A 5 -18.28 -7.17 20.97
N GLU A 6 -17.08 -7.72 21.13
CA GLU A 6 -15.85 -7.08 20.65
C GLU A 6 -15.92 -7.01 19.13
N ASN A 7 -16.36 -5.86 18.62
CA ASN A 7 -16.25 -5.53 17.21
C ASN A 7 -14.80 -5.15 16.93
N THR A 8 -13.93 -6.15 16.85
CA THR A 8 -12.55 -5.99 16.35
C THR A 8 -12.67 -5.60 14.89
N ARG A 9 -12.69 -4.30 14.60
CA ARG A 9 -12.50 -3.77 13.24
C ARG A 9 -11.12 -4.21 12.78
N SER A 10 -11.04 -5.39 12.19
CA SER A 10 -9.80 -5.91 11.64
C SER A 10 -9.43 -5.01 10.47
N SER A 11 -8.56 -4.04 10.73
CA SER A 11 -7.97 -3.13 9.75
C SER A 11 -6.93 -3.86 8.89
N ALA A 12 -7.28 -5.06 8.41
CA ALA A 12 -6.41 -5.80 7.51
C ALA A 12 -6.39 -5.08 6.17
N LEU A 13 -5.21 -4.58 5.77
CA LEU A 13 -5.03 -4.06 4.43
C LEU A 13 -5.40 -5.15 3.41
N PRO A 14 -6.06 -4.80 2.30
CA PRO A 14 -6.42 -5.78 1.29
C PRO A 14 -5.17 -6.41 0.66
N LEU A 15 -5.28 -7.66 0.21
CA LEU A 15 -4.19 -8.40 -0.46
C LEU A 15 -3.61 -7.61 -1.65
N MET A 16 -4.50 -6.94 -2.39
CA MET A 16 -4.15 -6.08 -3.51
C MET A 16 -4.91 -4.76 -3.44
N LEU A 17 -4.27 -3.70 -3.89
CA LEU A 17 -4.86 -2.36 -3.97
C LEU A 17 -4.84 -1.87 -5.42
N SER A 18 -5.90 -1.25 -5.91
CA SER A 18 -5.87 -0.59 -7.22
C SER A 18 -4.84 0.55 -7.23
N VAL A 19 -4.05 0.67 -8.31
CA VAL A 19 -3.13 1.81 -8.49
C VAL A 19 -3.86 3.15 -8.39
N SER A 20 -5.14 3.20 -8.78
CA SER A 20 -5.96 4.42 -8.66
C SER A 20 -6.18 4.86 -7.21
N ASP A 21 -6.10 3.93 -6.24
CA ASP A 21 -6.29 4.21 -4.82
C ASP A 21 -4.96 4.46 -4.08
N ALA A 22 -3.81 4.27 -4.74
CA ALA A 22 -2.49 4.49 -4.16
C ALA A 22 -2.31 5.88 -3.52
N PRO A 23 -2.83 7.00 -4.09
CA PRO A 23 -2.73 8.30 -3.43
C PRO A 23 -3.48 8.37 -2.10
N LYS A 24 -4.63 7.70 -2.00
CA LYS A 24 -5.46 7.72 -0.79
C LYS A 24 -4.90 6.82 0.31
N VAL A 25 -4.35 5.67 -0.07
CA VAL A 25 -3.90 4.65 0.91
C VAL A 25 -2.44 4.82 1.30
N PHE A 26 -1.57 5.13 0.35
CA PHE A 26 -0.12 5.20 0.58
C PHE A 26 0.45 6.62 0.51
N GLY A 27 -0.38 7.64 0.25
CA GLY A 27 0.08 9.02 0.12
C GLY A 27 1.00 9.27 -1.09
N MET A 28 1.02 8.36 -2.07
CA MET A 28 1.88 8.48 -3.26
C MET A 28 1.09 8.60 -4.55
N SER A 29 1.64 9.35 -5.51
CA SER A 29 1.02 9.49 -6.83
C SER A 29 1.05 8.17 -7.62
N ARG A 30 0.12 8.03 -8.57
CA ARG A 30 0.06 6.87 -9.47
C ARG A 30 1.36 6.74 -10.28
N SER A 31 1.89 7.86 -10.77
CA SER A 31 3.15 7.89 -11.53
C SER A 31 4.34 7.46 -10.67
N HIS A 32 4.35 7.80 -9.37
CA HIS A 32 5.38 7.29 -8.46
C HIS A 32 5.26 5.77 -8.29
N ALA A 33 4.05 5.24 -8.09
CA ALA A 33 3.85 3.80 -8.00
C ALA A 33 4.37 3.08 -9.26
N TYR A 34 4.07 3.57 -10.46
CA TYR A 34 4.60 2.98 -11.70
C TYR A 34 6.13 3.01 -11.78
N ARG A 35 6.77 4.10 -11.35
CA ARG A 35 8.24 4.18 -11.26
C ARG A 35 8.82 3.13 -10.31
N LEU A 36 8.20 2.92 -9.14
CA LEU A 36 8.64 1.87 -8.20
C LEU A 36 8.54 0.47 -8.81
N LYS A 37 7.48 0.22 -9.61
CA LYS A 37 7.36 -1.04 -10.37
C LYS A 37 8.44 -1.18 -11.44
N GLU A 38 8.75 -0.11 -12.17
CA GLU A 38 9.81 -0.11 -13.19
C GLU A 38 11.20 -0.35 -12.56
N GLN A 39 11.41 0.13 -11.35
CA GLN A 39 12.61 -0.12 -10.54
C GLN A 39 12.63 -1.52 -9.91
N GLY A 40 11.56 -2.32 -10.04
CA GLY A 40 11.45 -3.65 -9.45
C GLY A 40 11.25 -3.67 -7.93
N LEU A 41 10.90 -2.53 -7.32
CA LEU A 41 10.73 -2.40 -5.86
C LEU A 41 9.37 -2.88 -5.37
N ILE A 42 8.35 -2.86 -6.23
CA ILE A 42 7.01 -3.36 -5.93
C ILE A 42 6.46 -4.17 -7.10
N GLU A 43 5.54 -5.09 -6.78
CA GLU A 43 4.83 -5.88 -7.79
C GLU A 43 3.49 -5.24 -8.15
N MET A 44 3.21 -5.18 -9.45
CA MET A 44 1.90 -4.84 -9.99
C MET A 44 1.42 -5.88 -10.99
N VAL A 45 0.11 -6.14 -10.98
CA VAL A 45 -0.54 -7.10 -11.88
C VAL A 45 -1.73 -6.44 -12.56
N LYS A 46 -1.89 -6.67 -13.87
CA LYS A 46 -3.10 -6.27 -14.59
C LYS A 46 -4.23 -7.25 -14.23
N MET A 47 -5.32 -6.76 -13.67
CA MET A 47 -6.50 -7.57 -13.31
C MET A 47 -7.75 -6.95 -13.94
N GLY A 48 -8.19 -7.54 -15.06
CA GLY A 48 -9.29 -7.01 -15.87
C GLY A 48 -8.97 -5.60 -16.36
N ARG A 49 -9.82 -4.63 -15.99
CA ARG A 49 -9.67 -3.21 -16.40
C ARG A 49 -8.68 -2.44 -15.53
N ALA A 50 -8.39 -2.92 -14.32
CA ALA A 50 -7.56 -2.23 -13.34
C ALA A 50 -6.12 -2.78 -13.30
N THR A 51 -5.19 -1.94 -12.84
CA THR A 51 -3.85 -2.37 -12.44
C THR A 51 -3.82 -2.41 -10.93
N MET A 52 -3.38 -3.53 -10.38
CA MET A 52 -3.38 -3.81 -8.94
C MET A 52 -1.95 -3.84 -8.42
N ILE A 53 -1.73 -3.27 -7.25
CA ILE A 53 -0.48 -3.30 -6.49
C ILE A 53 -0.60 -4.45 -5.48
N LYS A 54 0.43 -5.29 -5.41
CA LYS A 54 0.50 -6.33 -4.37
C LYS A 54 0.93 -5.68 -3.06
N THR A 55 0.00 -5.58 -2.12
CA THR A 55 0.18 -4.80 -0.88
C THR A 55 1.38 -5.28 -0.07
N SER A 56 1.67 -6.59 -0.06
CA SER A 56 2.82 -7.15 0.66
C SER A 56 4.17 -6.57 0.20
N THR A 57 4.35 -6.38 -1.11
CA THR A 57 5.60 -5.81 -1.66
C THR A 57 5.71 -4.32 -1.39
N MET A 58 4.59 -3.60 -1.44
CA MET A 58 4.54 -2.19 -1.07
C MET A 58 4.87 -1.99 0.41
N LEU A 59 4.33 -2.83 1.30
CA LEU A 59 4.66 -2.78 2.73
C LEU A 59 6.14 -3.08 2.97
N ALA A 60 6.72 -4.06 2.27
CA ALA A 60 8.15 -4.34 2.35
C ALA A 60 9.00 -3.14 1.88
N TYR A 61 8.60 -2.47 0.79
CA TYR A 61 9.25 -1.25 0.33
C TYR A 61 9.19 -0.14 1.38
N ILE A 62 8.00 0.14 1.94
CA ILE A 62 7.83 1.17 2.97
C ILE A 62 8.69 0.85 4.20
N ALA A 63 8.72 -0.40 4.64
CA ALA A 63 9.55 -0.82 5.77
C ALA A 63 11.06 -0.69 5.50
N SER A 64 11.49 -0.71 4.23
CA SER A 64 12.89 -0.50 3.84
C SER A 64 13.30 0.98 3.77
N LEU A 65 12.33 1.91 3.79
CA LEU A 65 12.63 3.34 3.68
C LEU A 65 13.38 3.82 4.92
N PRO A 66 14.43 4.64 4.75
CA PRO A 66 15.08 5.27 5.88
C PRO A 66 14.10 6.23 6.57
N ALA A 67 14.16 6.30 7.90
CA ALA A 67 13.42 7.30 8.65
C ALA A 67 13.84 8.70 8.20
N MET A 68 12.86 9.55 7.92
CA MET A 68 13.11 10.95 7.56
C MET A 68 13.78 11.63 8.76
N LYS A 69 14.99 12.18 8.55
CA LYS A 69 15.63 13.01 9.58
C LYS A 69 14.89 14.34 9.65
N PRO A 70 14.57 14.85 10.86
CA PRO A 70 13.94 16.16 10.98
C PRO A 70 14.85 17.22 10.34
N GLY A 71 14.32 17.95 9.34
CA GLY A 71 15.02 19.06 8.68
C GLY A 71 15.45 18.84 7.22
N GLN A 72 15.17 17.69 6.60
CA GLN A 72 15.27 17.57 5.14
C GLN A 72 13.90 17.83 4.50
N SER A 73 13.83 18.85 3.64
CA SER A 73 12.72 19.14 2.73
C SER A 73 13.28 19.28 1.33
#